data_AF-A0A6J4QI29-F1
#
_entry.id   AF-A0A6J4QI29-F1
#
_cell.length_a   1.000
_cell.length_b   1.000
_cell.length_c   1.000
_cell.angle_alpha   90.00
_cell.angle_beta   90.00
_cell.angle_gamma   90.00
#
_symmetry.space_group_name_H-M   'P 1'
#
loop_
_entity.id
_entity.type
_entity.pdbx_description
1 polymer ?
#
loop_
_entity_poly.entity_id
_entity_poly.type
_entity_poly.pdbx_seq_one_letter_code
_entity_poly.pdbx_strand_id
1 'polypeptide(L)'
;MEGRRRERDDLGGLEAKVGELEKLTDSLDDVPDEDLVGTLNEAVELLAEINTRIENRLDAAGEETREIGDLLARVDFGPFDEALEDHEVKERTTGEPGA
;
A
#
# COMPACT_ATOMS: atom_id res chain seq x y z
N MET A 1 8.68 0.39 16.84
CA MET A 1 9.47 1.28 15.95
C MET A 1 10.16 0.51 14.82
N GLU A 2 10.33 -0.81 14.91
CA GLU A 2 11.04 -1.62 13.91
C GLU A 2 10.22 -1.87 12.62
N GLY A 3 8.90 -2.06 12.71
CA GLY A 3 8.04 -2.26 11.52
C GLY A 3 8.12 -1.11 10.51
N ARG A 4 7.96 0.14 10.98
CA ARG A 4 8.09 1.36 10.15
C ARG A 4 9.47 1.57 9.51
N ARG A 5 10.54 1.01 10.10
CA ARG A 5 11.89 1.08 9.53
C ARG A 5 12.03 0.09 8.38
N ARG A 6 11.60 -1.16 8.62
CA ARG A 6 11.61 -2.24 7.62
C ARG A 6 10.78 -1.89 6.38
N GLU A 7 9.62 -1.27 6.59
CA GLU A 7 8.72 -0.84 5.53
C GLU A 7 9.31 0.28 4.66
N ARG A 8 10.07 1.20 5.25
CA ARG A 8 10.83 2.24 4.52
C ARG A 8 12.00 1.64 3.74
N ASP A 9 12.75 0.73 4.34
CA ASP A 9 13.86 0.05 3.69
C ASP A 9 13.35 -0.79 2.50
N ASP A 10 12.19 -1.43 2.65
CA ASP A 10 11.55 -2.18 1.57
C ASP A 10 11.02 -1.29 0.44
N LEU A 11 10.55 -0.08 0.75
CA LEU A 11 10.09 0.87 -0.25
C LEU A 11 11.27 1.44 -1.04
N GLY A 12 12.35 1.83 -0.34
CA GLY A 12 13.57 2.31 -0.99
C GLY A 12 14.20 1.25 -1.90
N GLY A 13 14.12 -0.02 -1.52
CA GLY A 13 14.56 -1.12 -2.39
C GLY A 13 13.67 -1.33 -3.62
N LEU A 14 12.39 -1.01 -3.56
CA LEU A 14 11.48 -1.05 -4.72
C LEU A 14 11.73 0.14 -5.65
N GLU A 15 11.87 1.34 -5.08
CA GLU A 15 12.20 2.58 -5.81
C GLU A 15 13.52 2.45 -6.57
N ALA A 16 14.53 1.83 -5.96
CA ALA A 16 15.81 1.58 -6.62
C ALA A 16 15.66 0.72 -7.88
N LYS A 17 14.88 -0.37 -7.81
CA LYS A 17 14.63 -1.26 -8.95
C LYS A 17 13.81 -0.61 -10.05
N VAL A 18 12.81 0.19 -9.68
CA VAL A 18 12.06 1.01 -10.64
C VAL A 18 13.00 2.00 -11.34
N GLY A 19 13.89 2.65 -10.60
CA GLY A 19 14.90 3.54 -11.19
C GLY A 19 15.93 2.83 -12.08
N GLU A 20 16.23 1.56 -11.84
CA GLU A 20 17.05 0.74 -12.75
C GLU A 20 16.29 0.45 -14.06
N LEU A 21 15.01 0.11 -13.98
CA LEU A 21 14.15 -0.10 -15.14
C LEU A 21 13.94 1.17 -15.97
N GLU A 22 13.78 2.32 -15.32
CA GLU A 22 13.69 3.62 -15.98
C GLU A 22 14.96 3.93 -16.79
N LYS A 23 16.14 3.71 -16.20
CA LYS A 23 17.42 3.89 -16.91
C LYS A 23 17.56 2.96 -18.12
N LEU A 24 17.14 1.70 -17.99
CA LEU A 24 17.11 0.77 -19.11
C LEU A 24 16.22 1.29 -20.23
N THR A 25 15.05 1.80 -19.89
CA THR A 25 14.10 2.38 -20.84
C THR A 25 14.67 3.62 -21.53
N ASP A 26 15.29 4.52 -20.77
CA ASP A 26 15.92 5.74 -21.31
C ASP A 26 17.08 5.42 -22.27
N SER A 27 17.79 4.32 -22.04
CA SER A 27 18.91 3.89 -22.87
C SER A 27 18.51 3.01 -24.06
N LEU A 28 17.25 2.54 -24.12
CA LEU A 28 16.84 1.48 -25.03
C LEU A 28 16.98 1.86 -26.52
N ASP A 29 16.74 3.12 -26.86
CA ASP A 29 16.87 3.65 -28.22
C ASP A 29 18.32 3.68 -28.71
N ASP A 30 19.30 3.65 -27.79
CA ASP A 30 20.74 3.66 -28.09
C ASP A 30 21.36 2.25 -28.10
N VAL A 31 20.58 1.20 -27.80
CA VAL A 31 21.06 -0.18 -27.75
C VAL A 31 21.18 -0.78 -29.16
N PRO A 32 22.34 -1.34 -29.54
CA PRO A 32 22.49 -2.07 -30.80
C PRO A 32 21.53 -3.26 -30.89
N ASP A 33 21.02 -3.56 -32.09
CA ASP A 33 20.09 -4.69 -32.33
C ASP A 33 20.61 -6.03 -31.79
N GLU A 34 21.93 -6.24 -31.80
CA GLU A 34 22.61 -7.44 -31.30
C GLU A 34 22.53 -7.60 -29.77
N ASP A 35 22.43 -6.49 -29.04
CA ASP A 35 22.33 -6.46 -27.58
C ASP A 35 20.88 -6.26 -27.09
N LEU A 36 19.98 -5.80 -27.97
CA LEU A 36 18.59 -5.44 -27.64
C LEU A 36 17.84 -6.57 -26.92
N VAL A 37 17.99 -7.81 -27.38
CA VAL A 37 17.34 -8.97 -26.74
C VAL A 37 17.87 -9.19 -25.31
N GLY A 38 19.16 -8.96 -25.08
CA GLY A 38 19.77 -9.03 -23.75
C GLY A 38 19.22 -7.96 -22.81
N THR A 39 19.19 -6.71 -23.27
CA THR A 39 18.63 -5.58 -22.54
C THR A 39 17.14 -5.77 -22.21
N LEU A 40 16.35 -6.28 -23.16
CA LEU A 40 14.94 -6.56 -22.94
C LEU A 40 14.73 -7.71 -21.93
N ASN A 41 15.58 -8.74 -21.95
CA ASN A 41 15.53 -9.80 -20.94
C ASN A 41 15.84 -9.25 -19.53
N GLU A 42 16.84 -8.38 -19.40
CA GLU A 42 17.16 -7.72 -18.12
C GLU A 42 15.97 -6.89 -17.62
N ALA A 43 15.32 -6.14 -18.50
CA ALA A 43 14.11 -5.39 -18.15
C ALA A 43 12.96 -6.30 -17.69
N VAL A 44 12.77 -7.45 -18.33
CA VAL A 44 11.75 -8.44 -17.93
C VAL A 44 12.07 -9.05 -16.56
N GLU A 45 13.33 -9.36 -16.29
CA GLU A 45 13.77 -9.85 -14.98
C GLU A 45 13.52 -8.82 -13.87
N LEU A 46 13.88 -7.55 -14.11
CA LEU A 46 13.59 -6.45 -13.18
C LEU A 46 12.09 -6.28 -12.93
N LEU A 47 11.27 -6.34 -13.99
CA LEU A 47 9.81 -6.29 -13.87
C LEU A 47 9.24 -7.45 -13.05
N ALA A 48 9.78 -8.66 -13.22
CA ALA A 48 9.36 -9.82 -12.43
C ALA A 48 9.68 -9.62 -10.95
N GLU A 49 10.87 -9.12 -10.63
CA GLU A 49 11.27 -8.85 -9.25
C GLU A 49 10.43 -7.74 -8.60
N ILE A 50 10.15 -6.66 -9.33
CA ILE A 50 9.25 -5.58 -8.90
C ILE A 50 7.86 -6.14 -8.60
N ASN A 51 7.30 -6.95 -9.51
CA ASN A 51 5.98 -7.55 -9.33
C ASN A 51 5.93 -8.47 -8.10
N THR A 52 6.90 -9.39 -7.94
CA THR A 52 6.97 -10.27 -6.77
C THR A 52 7.02 -9.46 -5.46
N ARG A 53 7.76 -8.36 -5.43
CA ARG A 53 7.86 -7.52 -4.23
C ARG A 53 6.56 -6.77 -3.93
N ILE A 54 5.84 -6.32 -4.95
CA ILE A 54 4.51 -5.71 -4.80
C ILE A 54 3.49 -6.73 -4.30
N GLU A 55 3.46 -7.93 -4.89
CA GLU A 55 2.57 -9.03 -4.47
C GLU A 55 2.78 -9.38 -3.00
N ASN A 56 4.04 -9.60 -2.58
CA ASN A 56 4.35 -9.89 -1.18
C ASN A 56 3.87 -8.79 -0.20
N ARG A 57 3.92 -7.52 -0.63
CA ARG A 57 3.43 -6.40 0.17
C ARG A 57 1.91 -6.36 0.24
N LEU A 58 1.23 -6.62 -0.87
CA LEU A 58 -0.22 -6.70 -0.91
C LEU A 58 -0.73 -7.86 -0.05
N ASP A 59 -0.07 -9.01 -0.09
CA ASP A 59 -0.40 -10.15 0.76
C ASP A 59 -0.23 -9.82 2.24
N ALA A 60 0.90 -9.22 2.63
CA ALA A 60 1.14 -8.80 4.01
C ALA A 60 0.12 -7.77 4.50
N ALA A 61 -0.20 -6.76 3.69
CA ALA A 61 -1.24 -5.77 4.01
C ALA A 61 -2.64 -6.40 4.09
N GLY A 62 -2.91 -7.40 3.25
CA GLY A 62 -4.16 -8.15 3.24
C GLY A 62 -4.32 -9.08 4.45
N GLU A 63 -3.21 -9.60 4.98
CA GLU A 63 -3.18 -10.33 6.25
C GLU A 63 -3.40 -9.39 7.44
N GLU A 64 -2.69 -8.26 7.49
CA GLU A 64 -2.83 -7.26 8.56
C GLU A 64 -4.26 -6.70 8.62
N THR A 65 -4.86 -6.41 7.46
CA THR A 65 -6.26 -5.95 7.40
C THR A 65 -7.23 -7.00 7.93
N ARG A 66 -6.99 -8.28 7.63
CA ARG A 66 -7.80 -9.40 8.17
C ARG A 66 -7.64 -9.52 9.67
N GLU A 67 -6.42 -9.43 10.18
CA GLU A 67 -6.13 -9.47 11.62
C GLU A 67 -6.82 -8.32 12.36
N ILE A 68 -6.76 -7.10 11.82
CA ILE A 68 -7.48 -5.93 12.36
C ILE A 68 -8.99 -6.20 12.33
N GLY A 69 -9.52 -6.74 11.24
CA GLY A 69 -10.93 -7.13 11.14
C GLY A 69 -11.35 -8.13 12.21
N ASP A 70 -10.56 -9.17 12.44
CA ASP A 70 -10.80 -10.19 13.47
C ASP A 70 -10.69 -9.63 14.89
N LEU A 71 -9.79 -8.68 15.12
CA LEU A 71 -9.67 -7.96 16.39
C LEU A 71 -10.89 -7.07 16.64
N LEU A 72 -11.33 -6.30 15.65
CA LEU A 72 -12.52 -5.46 15.75
C LEU A 72 -13.78 -6.30 15.96
N ALA A 73 -13.89 -7.46 15.32
CA ALA A 73 -15.02 -8.38 15.50
C ALA A 73 -15.12 -8.96 16.93
N ARG A 74 -14.02 -8.92 17.70
CA ARG A 74 -13.98 -9.35 19.10
C ARG A 74 -14.27 -8.23 20.09
N VAL A 75 -14.29 -6.97 19.65
CA VAL A 75 -14.61 -5.81 20.49
C VAL A 75 -16.11 -5.56 20.43
N ASP A 76 -16.74 -5.44 21.59
CA ASP A 76 -18.13 -5.03 21.69
C ASP A 76 -18.22 -3.50 21.62
N PHE A 77 -18.69 -2.99 20.48
CA PHE A 77 -18.91 -1.56 20.25
C PHE A 77 -20.29 -1.07 20.69
N GLY A 78 -21.19 -1.96 21.13
CA GLY A 78 -22.57 -1.62 21.51
C GLY A 78 -22.69 -0.44 22.49
N PRO A 79 -21.92 -0.40 23.60
CA PRO A 79 -21.96 0.74 24.53
C PRO A 79 -21.48 2.06 23.93
N PHE A 80 -20.62 2.01 22.91
CA PHE A 80 -20.11 3.19 22.22
C PHE A 80 -21.12 3.69 21.18
N ASP A 81 -21.76 2.77 20.47
CA ASP A 81 -22.85 3.06 19.52
C ASP A 81 -24.07 3.66 20.24
N GLU A 82 -24.45 3.13 21.41
CA GLU A 82 -25.49 3.69 22.26
C GLU A 82 -25.15 5.11 22.74
N ALA A 83 -23.90 5.32 23.19
CA ALA A 83 -23.42 6.64 23.61
C ALA A 83 -23.36 7.64 22.44
N LEU A 84 -23.07 7.17 21.22
CA LEU A 84 -23.05 7.99 20.01
C LEU A 84 -24.47 8.38 19.58
N GLU A 85 -25.42 7.44 19.60
CA GLU A 85 -26.83 7.72 19.31
C GLU A 85 -27.41 8.74 20.30
N ASP A 86 -27.12 8.58 21.60
CA ASP A 86 -27.49 9.54 22.64
C ASP A 86 -26.91 10.94 22.39
N HIS A 87 -25.69 11.03 21.85
CA HIS A 87 -25.04 12.29 21.51
C HIS A 87 -25.67 12.93 20.27
N GLU A 88 -25.93 12.17 19.21
CA GLU A 88 -26.61 12.66 18.00
C GLU A 88 -28.02 13.16 18.29
N VAL A 89 -28.76 12.45 19.15
CA VAL A 89 -30.09 12.87 19.61
C VAL A 89 -30.01 14.18 20.38
N LYS A 90 -29.00 14.34 21.25
CA LYS A 90 -28.75 15.62 21.96
C LYS A 90 -28.43 16.73 20.97
N GLU A 91 -27.52 16.55 20.01
CA GLU A 91 -27.22 17.61 19.04
C GLU A 91 -28.43 17.98 18.16
N ARG A 92 -29.22 17.00 17.72
CA ARG A 92 -30.46 17.25 16.96
C ARG A 92 -31.54 17.97 17.77
N THR A 93 -31.59 17.74 19.08
CA THR A 93 -32.57 18.36 19.99
C THR A 93 -32.12 19.70 20.56
N THR A 94 -30.81 19.98 20.56
CA THR A 94 -30.24 21.25 21.03
C THR A 94 -29.83 22.20 19.90
N GLY A 95 -29.84 21.75 18.64
CA GLY A 95 -29.62 22.61 17.47
C GLY A 95 -30.82 23.54 17.22
N GLU A 96 -30.64 24.83 17.48
CA GLU A 96 -31.57 25.86 17.01
C GLU A 96 -31.71 25.78 15.47
N PRO A 97 -32.94 25.71 14.92
CA PRO A 97 -33.12 25.95 13.49
C PRO A 97 -32.78 27.42 13.25
N GLY A 98 -31.81 27.67 12.37
CA GLY A 98 -31.29 29.00 12.10
C GLY A 98 -32.39 30.07 11.98
N ALA A 99 -32.20 31.17 12.72
CA ALA A 99 -32.86 32.45 12.55
C ALA A 99 -31.84 33.57 12.85
#